data_AF-A0A9X6W1H5-F1
#
_entry.id   AF-A0A9X6W1H5-F1
#
_cell.length_a   1.000
_cell.length_b   1.000
_cell.length_c   1.000
_cell.angle_alpha   90.00
_cell.angle_beta   90.00
_cell.angle_gamma   90.00
#
_symmetry.space_group_name_H-M   'P 1'
#
loop_
_entity.id
_entity.type
_entity.pdbx_description
1 polymer ?
#
loop_
_entity_poly.entity_id
_entity_poly.type
_entity_poly.pdbx_seq_one_letter_code
_entity_poly.pdbx_strand_id
1 'polypeptide(L)'
;ALAKQKASQGDGDSGDEKAKAIAAAKAKAAAAARAKTKGAEGKKEDEPKQEELSVNQPYLNQYVEAIREKLGEGALVDSYINKLSKDVPTLVVDPEKYYEVMESLRFHEGLAFDYMSELHATDFVTHMEVYVHLFSYSKKQSVAVKVKLDRETPQVESVTALWKGADWPEREAYDLLGIIFKGHPNLTRILMPEDWVGYPLRKDYEPYDVEV
;
A
#
# COMPACT_ATOMS: atom_id res chain seq x y z
N ALA A 1 -72.50 26.36 41.47
CA ALA A 1 -73.49 25.47 42.09
C ALA A 1 -73.38 24.10 41.44
N LEU A 2 -73.43 23.05 42.28
CA LEU A 2 -73.68 21.62 42.04
C LEU A 2 -73.75 21.12 40.58
N ALA A 3 -72.93 20.16 40.15
CA ALA A 3 -72.90 18.74 40.52
C ALA A 3 -74.07 17.90 39.97
N LYS A 4 -73.65 16.77 39.36
CA LYS A 4 -74.32 15.46 39.17
C LYS A 4 -74.99 15.11 37.83
N GLN A 5 -74.25 14.22 37.15
CA GLN A 5 -74.63 12.85 36.77
C GLN A 5 -75.76 12.63 35.74
N LYS A 6 -75.39 12.00 34.62
CA LYS A 6 -75.87 10.65 34.32
C LYS A 6 -74.83 9.86 33.50
N ALA A 7 -74.56 8.66 33.98
CA ALA A 7 -73.73 7.64 33.36
C ALA A 7 -74.60 6.65 32.57
N SER A 8 -73.91 5.81 31.79
CA SER A 8 -74.26 4.44 31.38
C SER A 8 -74.93 4.23 30.01
N GLN A 9 -74.11 3.87 29.03
CA GLN A 9 -74.12 2.61 28.24
C GLN A 9 -72.92 2.72 27.27
N GLY A 10 -71.89 1.87 27.31
CA GLY A 10 -71.87 0.41 27.14
C GLY A 10 -71.41 0.14 25.70
N ASP A 11 -70.10 0.04 25.44
CA ASP A 11 -69.25 -1.18 25.42
C ASP A 11 -69.07 -1.71 23.98
N GLY A 12 -67.83 -2.06 23.64
CA GLY A 12 -67.49 -2.80 22.42
C GLY A 12 -66.66 -2.02 21.41
N ASP A 13 -65.33 -1.98 21.58
CA ASP A 13 -64.33 -2.20 20.51
C ASP A 13 -62.89 -2.12 21.07
N SER A 14 -62.47 -3.09 21.88
CA SER A 14 -61.10 -3.16 22.46
C SER A 14 -60.30 -4.38 21.94
N GLY A 15 -60.92 -5.20 21.08
CA GLY A 15 -60.32 -6.37 20.46
C GLY A 15 -59.57 -6.09 19.15
N ASP A 16 -60.07 -5.15 18.35
CA ASP A 16 -59.56 -4.91 17.00
C ASP A 16 -58.26 -4.07 16.96
N GLU A 17 -58.06 -3.13 17.88
CA GLU A 17 -56.81 -2.35 17.94
C GLU A 17 -55.60 -3.18 18.41
N LYS A 18 -55.80 -4.12 19.35
CA LYS A 18 -54.73 -5.05 19.78
C LYS A 18 -54.38 -6.05 18.69
N ALA A 19 -55.37 -6.55 17.93
CA ALA A 19 -55.12 -7.44 16.80
C ALA A 19 -54.37 -6.72 15.65
N LYS A 20 -54.73 -5.47 15.37
CA LYS A 20 -54.07 -4.64 14.34
C LYS A 20 -52.64 -4.25 14.73
N ALA A 21 -52.38 -3.98 16.01
CA ALA A 21 -51.04 -3.70 16.52
C ALA A 21 -50.11 -4.93 16.48
N ILE A 22 -50.62 -6.13 16.82
CA ILE A 22 -49.85 -7.38 16.73
C ILE A 22 -49.59 -7.75 15.26
N ALA A 23 -50.54 -7.53 14.35
CA ALA A 23 -50.35 -7.74 12.92
C ALA A 23 -49.31 -6.77 12.32
N ALA A 24 -49.32 -5.49 12.73
CA ALA A 24 -48.33 -4.50 12.30
C ALA A 24 -46.92 -4.82 12.85
N ALA A 25 -46.80 -5.29 14.09
CA ALA A 25 -45.52 -5.73 14.66
C ALA A 25 -44.98 -6.99 13.97
N LYS A 26 -45.85 -7.96 13.64
CA LYS A 26 -45.48 -9.18 12.93
C LYS A 26 -45.08 -8.90 11.47
N ALA A 27 -45.72 -7.92 10.82
CA ALA A 27 -45.34 -7.45 9.48
C ALA A 27 -44.00 -6.70 9.47
N LYS A 28 -43.71 -5.88 10.50
CA LYS A 28 -42.42 -5.17 10.63
C LYS A 28 -41.27 -6.13 10.97
N ALA A 29 -41.53 -7.17 11.76
CA ALA A 29 -40.57 -8.24 12.04
C ALA A 29 -40.30 -9.14 10.80
N ALA A 30 -41.32 -9.45 10.01
CA ALA A 30 -41.16 -10.20 8.75
C ALA A 30 -40.41 -9.38 7.68
N ALA A 31 -40.60 -8.05 7.62
CA ALA A 31 -39.84 -7.17 6.74
C ALA A 31 -38.36 -7.05 7.16
N ALA A 32 -38.08 -6.98 8.47
CA ALA A 32 -36.69 -6.98 8.98
C ALA A 32 -35.99 -8.33 8.81
N ALA A 33 -36.72 -9.46 8.90
CA ALA A 33 -36.18 -10.79 8.61
C ALA A 33 -35.93 -10.99 7.11
N ARG A 34 -36.82 -10.50 6.23
CA ARG A 34 -36.63 -10.52 4.77
C ARG A 34 -35.54 -9.56 4.28
N ALA A 35 -35.31 -8.45 4.99
CA ALA A 35 -34.17 -7.55 4.72
C ALA A 35 -32.83 -8.17 5.19
N LYS A 36 -32.84 -8.98 6.25
CA LYS A 36 -31.64 -9.73 6.70
C LYS A 36 -31.33 -10.96 5.83
N THR A 37 -32.32 -11.62 5.22
CA THR A 37 -32.06 -12.70 4.24
C THR A 37 -31.70 -12.18 2.85
N LYS A 38 -32.25 -11.04 2.39
CA LYS A 38 -31.78 -10.38 1.15
C LYS A 38 -30.44 -9.63 1.29
N GLY A 39 -29.98 -9.35 2.50
CA GLY A 39 -28.64 -8.82 2.78
C GLY A 39 -27.56 -9.88 3.00
N ALA A 40 -27.92 -11.16 2.97
CA ALA A 40 -27.02 -12.29 3.23
C ALA A 40 -26.77 -13.18 2.00
N GLU A 41 -27.45 -12.93 0.87
CA GLU A 41 -27.15 -13.54 -0.44
C GLU A 41 -26.53 -12.49 -1.35
N GLY A 42 -25.22 -12.31 -1.19
CA GLY A 42 -24.48 -11.25 -1.87
C GLY A 42 -23.05 -11.06 -1.38
N LYS A 43 -22.56 -11.85 -0.41
CA LYS A 43 -21.15 -12.23 -0.41
C LYS A 43 -21.02 -13.37 -1.42
N LYS A 44 -20.86 -13.00 -2.70
CA LYS A 44 -19.92 -13.77 -3.50
C LYS A 44 -18.61 -13.61 -2.74
N GLU A 45 -18.23 -14.65 -2.01
CA GLU A 45 -16.83 -14.93 -1.79
C GLU A 45 -16.16 -14.65 -3.14
N ASP A 46 -15.23 -13.69 -3.15
CA ASP A 46 -14.29 -13.56 -4.25
C ASP A 46 -13.60 -14.92 -4.31
N GLU A 47 -14.19 -15.86 -5.07
CA GLU A 47 -13.44 -16.86 -5.79
C GLU A 47 -12.23 -16.12 -6.33
N PRO A 48 -10.99 -16.58 -6.12
CA PRO A 48 -9.84 -15.90 -6.65
C PRO A 48 -10.08 -15.83 -8.15
N LYS A 49 -10.46 -14.63 -8.64
CA LYS A 49 -10.50 -14.36 -10.06
C LYS A 49 -9.14 -14.80 -10.52
N GLN A 50 -9.11 -15.86 -11.32
CA GLN A 50 -7.91 -16.24 -12.05
C GLN A 50 -7.46 -14.95 -12.72
N GLU A 51 -6.46 -14.31 -12.12
CA GLU A 51 -5.98 -13.03 -12.58
C GLU A 51 -5.50 -13.31 -13.99
N GLU A 52 -6.06 -12.61 -14.97
CA GLU A 52 -5.51 -12.66 -16.32
C GLU A 52 -4.01 -12.43 -16.17
N LEU A 53 -3.24 -13.47 -16.52
CA LEU A 53 -1.80 -13.46 -16.41
C LEU A 53 -1.34 -12.24 -17.18
N SER A 54 -0.86 -11.24 -16.44
CA SER A 54 -0.47 -9.98 -17.06
C SER A 54 0.60 -10.26 -18.10
N VAL A 55 0.64 -9.45 -19.16
CA VAL A 55 1.56 -9.58 -20.28
C VAL A 55 3.03 -9.67 -19.81
N ASN A 56 3.33 -9.11 -18.62
CA ASN A 56 4.67 -9.07 -18.05
C ASN A 56 5.00 -10.18 -17.03
N GLN A 57 4.07 -11.11 -16.77
CA GLN A 57 4.29 -12.28 -15.91
C GLN A 57 5.48 -13.16 -16.32
N PRO A 58 5.72 -13.48 -17.61
CA PRO A 58 6.90 -14.26 -17.96
C PRO A 58 8.21 -13.54 -17.63
N TYR A 59 8.25 -12.20 -17.73
CA TYR A 59 9.43 -11.42 -17.37
C TYR A 59 9.66 -11.39 -15.87
N LEU A 60 8.59 -11.23 -15.07
CA LEU A 60 8.71 -11.32 -13.61
C LEU A 60 9.29 -12.68 -13.19
N ASN A 61 8.78 -13.77 -13.75
CA ASN A 61 9.28 -15.11 -13.45
C ASN A 61 10.76 -15.26 -13.82
N GLN A 62 11.15 -14.77 -15.01
CA GLN A 62 12.55 -14.77 -15.43
C GLN A 62 13.45 -13.99 -14.46
N TYR A 63 12.97 -12.86 -13.93
CA TYR A 63 13.74 -12.04 -12.99
C TYR A 63 13.92 -12.75 -11.65
N VAL A 64 12.85 -13.34 -11.14
CA VAL A 64 12.86 -14.11 -9.89
C VAL A 64 13.78 -15.32 -10.00
N GLU A 65 13.71 -16.07 -11.11
CA GLU A 65 14.61 -17.21 -11.35
C GLU A 65 16.08 -16.77 -11.42
N ALA A 66 16.40 -15.72 -12.19
CA ALA A 66 17.77 -15.22 -12.30
C ALA A 66 18.34 -14.75 -10.95
N ILE A 67 17.51 -14.11 -10.12
CA ILE A 67 17.91 -13.67 -8.77
C ILE A 67 18.11 -14.87 -7.84
N ARG A 68 17.18 -15.84 -7.86
CA ARG A 68 17.29 -17.05 -7.04
C ARG A 68 18.50 -17.91 -7.39
N GLU A 69 18.83 -18.03 -8.68
CA GLU A 69 19.99 -18.78 -9.14
C GLU A 69 21.30 -18.17 -8.61
N LYS A 70 21.40 -16.84 -8.58
CA LYS A 70 22.65 -16.15 -8.19
C LYS A 70 22.77 -15.88 -6.68
N LEU A 71 21.66 -15.55 -6.00
CA LEU A 71 21.66 -15.05 -4.63
C LEU A 71 20.93 -15.97 -3.63
N GLY A 72 20.28 -17.03 -4.11
CA GLY A 72 19.52 -17.98 -3.30
C GLY A 72 18.10 -17.51 -2.94
N GLU A 73 17.36 -18.35 -2.23
CA GLU A 73 15.94 -18.09 -1.90
C GLU A 73 15.72 -16.95 -0.90
N GLY A 74 16.75 -16.53 -0.16
CA GLY A 74 16.62 -15.49 0.88
C GLY A 74 16.68 -14.05 0.38
N ALA A 75 16.95 -13.81 -0.91
CA ALA A 75 17.13 -12.45 -1.44
C ALA A 75 15.80 -11.72 -1.71
N LEU A 76 14.73 -12.46 -1.99
CA LEU A 76 13.42 -11.92 -2.35
C LEU A 76 12.39 -12.27 -1.29
N VAL A 77 11.78 -11.24 -0.70
CA VAL A 77 10.68 -11.39 0.26
C VAL A 77 9.38 -11.68 -0.48
N ASP A 78 9.14 -10.98 -1.59
CA ASP A 78 7.93 -11.12 -2.40
C ASP A 78 8.18 -10.65 -3.85
N SER A 79 7.31 -11.04 -4.77
CA SER A 79 7.37 -10.63 -6.17
C SER A 79 5.96 -10.62 -6.77
N TYR A 80 5.53 -9.48 -7.30
CA TYR A 80 4.19 -9.32 -7.85
C TYR A 80 4.17 -8.35 -9.03
N ILE A 81 3.07 -8.34 -9.78
CA ILE A 81 2.85 -7.39 -10.87
C ILE A 81 2.02 -6.23 -10.37
N ASN A 82 2.55 -5.03 -10.51
CA ASN A 82 1.83 -3.82 -10.13
C ASN A 82 0.91 -3.36 -11.27
N LYS A 83 -0.35 -3.78 -11.24
CA LYS A 83 -1.39 -3.38 -12.21
C LYS A 83 -1.60 -1.86 -12.26
N LEU A 84 -1.43 -1.15 -11.14
CA LEU A 84 -1.58 0.30 -11.07
C LEU A 84 -0.44 1.04 -11.80
N SER A 85 0.72 0.41 -11.90
CA SER A 85 1.90 0.96 -12.56
C SER A 85 2.07 0.41 -13.98
N LYS A 86 0.98 0.18 -14.73
CA LYS A 86 1.01 -0.39 -16.09
C LYS A 86 1.65 -1.78 -16.13
N ASP A 87 1.30 -2.64 -15.18
CA ASP A 87 1.76 -4.02 -15.11
C ASP A 87 3.29 -4.19 -14.96
N VAL A 88 3.95 -3.24 -14.28
CA VAL A 88 5.39 -3.32 -14.06
C VAL A 88 5.71 -4.43 -13.05
N PRO A 89 6.61 -5.38 -13.39
CA PRO A 89 7.15 -6.36 -12.45
C PRO A 89 7.77 -5.68 -11.23
N THR A 90 7.29 -5.99 -10.03
CA THR A 90 7.81 -5.44 -8.77
C THR A 90 8.43 -6.55 -7.93
N LEU A 91 9.66 -6.32 -7.48
CA LEU A 91 10.43 -7.21 -6.63
C LEU A 91 10.54 -6.60 -5.24
N VAL A 92 10.15 -7.33 -4.20
CA VAL A 92 10.35 -6.93 -2.81
C VAL A 92 11.58 -7.65 -2.28
N VAL A 93 12.60 -6.87 -1.93
CA VAL A 93 13.94 -7.35 -1.60
C VAL A 93 14.24 -7.10 -0.13
N ASP A 94 14.99 -8.01 0.47
CA ASP A 94 15.49 -7.83 1.83
C ASP A 94 16.58 -6.72 1.87
N PRO A 95 16.55 -5.79 2.84
CA PRO A 95 17.53 -4.72 2.94
C PRO A 95 18.99 -5.19 2.95
N GLU A 96 19.28 -6.34 3.56
CA GLU A 96 20.65 -6.87 3.65
C GLU A 96 21.16 -7.36 2.29
N LYS A 97 20.26 -7.80 1.41
CA LYS A 97 20.57 -8.31 0.07
C LYS A 97 20.29 -7.33 -1.06
N TYR A 98 19.86 -6.12 -0.70
CA TYR A 98 19.48 -5.08 -1.66
C TYR A 98 20.58 -4.77 -2.68
N TYR A 99 21.81 -4.50 -2.23
CA TYR A 99 22.92 -4.17 -3.13
C TYR A 99 23.26 -5.31 -4.09
N GLU A 100 23.33 -6.55 -3.59
CA GLU A 100 23.64 -7.73 -4.38
C GLU A 100 22.58 -7.99 -5.47
N VAL A 101 21.30 -7.77 -5.14
CA VAL A 101 20.19 -7.85 -6.11
C VAL A 101 20.31 -6.76 -7.15
N MET A 102 20.52 -5.51 -6.74
CA MET A 102 20.66 -4.37 -7.67
C MET A 102 21.86 -4.54 -8.61
N GLU A 103 23.00 -5.00 -8.10
CA GLU A 103 24.17 -5.35 -8.90
C GLU A 103 23.85 -6.44 -9.93
N SER A 104 23.10 -7.47 -9.51
CA SER A 104 22.69 -8.56 -10.38
C SER A 104 21.74 -8.07 -11.48
N LEU A 105 20.78 -7.21 -11.17
CA LEU A 105 19.90 -6.57 -12.15
C LEU A 105 20.69 -5.74 -13.17
N ARG A 106 21.75 -5.06 -12.74
CA ARG A 106 22.61 -4.25 -13.62
C ARG A 106 23.45 -5.09 -14.58
N PHE A 107 24.15 -6.10 -14.06
CA PHE A 107 25.23 -6.80 -14.79
C PHE A 107 24.84 -8.15 -15.37
N HIS A 108 23.71 -8.73 -14.97
CA HIS A 108 23.29 -10.01 -15.53
C HIS A 108 22.97 -9.87 -17.02
N GLU A 109 23.63 -10.65 -17.87
CA GLU A 109 23.49 -10.62 -19.34
C GLU A 109 22.03 -10.82 -19.78
N GLY A 110 21.27 -11.58 -18.99
CA GLY A 110 19.84 -11.82 -19.20
C GLY A 110 18.92 -10.68 -18.80
N LEU A 111 19.37 -9.62 -18.12
CA LEU A 111 18.52 -8.54 -17.61
C LEU A 111 18.96 -7.17 -18.10
N ALA A 112 20.24 -6.85 -17.95
CA ALA A 112 20.90 -5.63 -18.44
C ALA A 112 20.06 -4.36 -18.18
N PHE A 113 19.75 -4.07 -16.91
CA PHE A 113 19.03 -2.85 -16.53
C PHE A 113 19.96 -1.64 -16.55
N ASP A 114 20.13 -1.03 -17.72
CA ASP A 114 21.08 0.07 -17.93
C ASP A 114 20.65 1.42 -17.35
N TYR A 115 19.35 1.63 -17.18
CA TYR A 115 18.79 2.93 -16.82
C TYR A 115 18.00 2.86 -15.52
N MET A 116 18.28 3.80 -14.61
CA MET A 116 17.46 4.04 -13.44
C MET A 116 16.55 5.22 -13.74
N SER A 117 15.25 4.98 -13.75
CA SER A 117 14.25 5.99 -14.12
C SER A 117 13.94 6.93 -12.96
N GLU A 118 13.74 6.37 -11.78
CA GLU A 118 13.41 7.12 -10.57
C GLU A 118 13.73 6.29 -9.33
N LEU A 119 14.01 7.00 -8.25
CA LEU A 119 14.07 6.45 -6.90
C LEU A 119 13.25 7.36 -6.02
N HIS A 120 12.35 6.77 -5.24
CA HIS A 120 11.51 7.50 -4.30
C HIS A 120 11.37 6.69 -3.02
N ALA A 121 11.10 7.39 -1.92
CA ALA A 121 10.88 6.77 -0.64
C ALA A 121 9.56 7.26 -0.03
N THR A 122 8.93 6.42 0.77
CA THR A 122 7.63 6.69 1.40
C THR A 122 7.65 6.23 2.85
N ASP A 123 7.05 7.04 3.72
CA ASP A 123 6.84 6.71 5.14
C ASP A 123 5.40 6.18 5.36
N PHE A 124 5.30 4.93 5.83
CA PHE A 124 4.04 4.28 6.19
C PHE A 124 3.76 4.28 7.70
N VAL A 125 4.45 5.12 8.49
CA VAL A 125 4.36 5.25 9.96
C VAL A 125 4.86 4.04 10.75
N THR A 126 4.67 2.84 10.20
CA THR A 126 5.14 1.57 10.76
C THR A 126 6.51 1.17 10.22
N HIS A 127 6.78 1.50 8.96
CA HIS A 127 8.02 1.20 8.26
C HIS A 127 8.24 2.24 7.17
N MET A 128 9.48 2.35 6.68
CA MET A 128 9.81 3.12 5.50
C MET A 128 9.97 2.20 4.30
N GLU A 129 9.64 2.68 3.11
CA GLU A 129 9.85 1.94 1.87
C GLU A 129 10.66 2.78 0.90
N VAL A 130 11.63 2.17 0.25
CA VAL A 130 12.34 2.75 -0.89
C VAL A 130 11.96 1.96 -2.13
N TYR A 131 11.66 2.68 -3.20
CA TYR A 131 11.22 2.14 -4.47
C TYR A 131 12.13 2.66 -5.57
N VAL A 132 12.64 1.77 -6.41
CA VAL A 132 13.54 2.09 -7.51
C VAL A 132 13.00 1.51 -8.80
N HIS A 133 12.76 2.37 -9.78
CA HIS A 133 12.37 1.94 -11.12
C HIS A 133 13.61 1.84 -12.00
N LEU A 134 13.77 0.66 -12.59
CA LEU A 134 14.81 0.35 -13.53
C LEU A 134 14.21 0.04 -14.90
N PHE A 135 14.96 0.38 -15.94
CA PHE A 135 14.59 0.14 -17.33
C PHE A 135 15.78 -0.41 -18.11
N SER A 136 15.53 -1.46 -18.89
CA SER A 136 16.48 -2.03 -19.82
C SER A 136 16.15 -1.54 -21.23
N TYR A 137 17.04 -0.75 -21.82
CA TYR A 137 16.88 -0.32 -23.22
C TYR A 137 17.06 -1.49 -24.20
N SER A 138 17.96 -2.41 -23.88
CA SER A 138 18.27 -3.58 -24.71
C SER A 138 17.05 -4.49 -24.87
N LYS A 139 16.31 -4.72 -23.78
CA LYS A 139 15.14 -5.62 -23.77
C LYS A 139 13.80 -4.87 -23.85
N LYS A 140 13.81 -3.54 -23.71
CA LYS A 140 12.62 -2.68 -23.59
C LYS A 140 11.70 -3.12 -22.45
N GLN A 141 12.31 -3.50 -21.33
CA GLN A 141 11.59 -3.99 -20.16
C GLN A 141 11.85 -3.08 -18.96
N SER A 142 10.84 -2.95 -18.11
CA SER A 142 10.91 -2.24 -16.83
C SER A 142 10.83 -3.22 -15.67
N VAL A 143 11.51 -2.91 -14.57
CA VAL A 143 11.33 -3.58 -13.29
C VAL A 143 11.34 -2.53 -12.20
N ALA A 144 10.54 -2.76 -11.16
CA ALA A 144 10.59 -1.98 -9.95
C ALA A 144 11.15 -2.83 -8.81
N VAL A 145 12.02 -2.24 -8.01
CA VAL A 145 12.59 -2.86 -6.82
C VAL A 145 12.14 -2.08 -5.61
N LYS A 146 11.58 -2.80 -4.65
CA LYS A 146 11.05 -2.27 -3.41
C LYS A 146 11.79 -2.88 -2.24
N VAL A 147 12.18 -2.05 -1.28
CA VAL A 147 12.80 -2.49 -0.04
C VAL A 147 12.05 -1.88 1.14
N LYS A 148 11.77 -2.71 2.15
CA LYS A 148 11.12 -2.30 3.40
C LYS A 148 12.20 -2.10 4.46
N LEU A 149 12.26 -0.90 5.00
CA LEU A 149 13.23 -0.48 6.00
C LEU A 149 12.54 -0.24 7.34
N ASP A 150 13.31 -0.41 8.41
CA ASP A 150 12.89 0.02 9.74
C ASP A 150 12.69 1.55 9.77
N ARG A 151 11.72 2.02 10.57
CA ARG A 151 11.40 3.45 10.63
C ARG A 151 12.32 4.23 11.57
N GLU A 152 12.80 3.62 12.65
CA GLU A 152 13.69 4.30 13.61
C GLU A 152 15.09 4.46 13.02
N THR A 153 15.56 3.41 12.34
CA THR A 153 16.90 3.37 11.74
C THR A 153 16.84 2.98 10.25
N PRO A 154 16.25 3.83 9.38
CA PRO A 154 16.14 3.53 7.96
C PRO A 154 17.52 3.61 7.30
N GLN A 155 18.12 2.44 7.06
CA GLN A 155 19.44 2.31 6.44
C GLN A 155 19.40 1.33 5.28
N VAL A 156 20.03 1.69 4.17
CA VAL A 156 20.15 0.84 2.98
C VAL A 156 21.47 1.11 2.28
N GLU A 157 21.96 0.15 1.49
CA GLU A 157 23.15 0.35 0.66
C GLU A 157 22.82 1.26 -0.55
N SER A 158 23.74 2.18 -0.86
CA SER A 158 23.64 3.11 -2.00
C SER A 158 23.83 2.39 -3.32
N VAL A 159 23.05 2.76 -4.33
CA VAL A 159 23.18 2.25 -5.70
C VAL A 159 23.86 3.25 -6.63
N THR A 160 24.37 4.37 -6.11
CA THR A 160 25.15 5.38 -6.85
C THR A 160 26.35 4.81 -7.60
N ALA A 161 27.02 3.80 -7.03
CA ALA A 161 28.13 3.10 -7.68
C ALA A 161 27.70 2.34 -8.95
N LEU A 162 26.45 1.86 -8.99
CA LEU A 162 25.88 1.11 -10.11
C LEU A 162 25.23 2.04 -11.15
N TRP A 163 24.45 3.02 -10.67
CA TRP A 163 23.84 4.07 -11.50
C TRP A 163 24.15 5.44 -10.92
N LYS A 164 24.99 6.21 -11.62
CA LYS A 164 25.32 7.59 -11.24
C LYS A 164 24.10 8.51 -11.12
N GLY A 165 22.98 8.15 -11.77
CA GLY A 165 21.71 8.87 -11.67
C GLY A 165 21.06 8.79 -10.28
N ALA A 166 21.51 7.89 -9.39
CA ALA A 166 20.98 7.74 -8.04
C ALA A 166 21.49 8.79 -7.04
N ASP A 167 22.52 9.57 -7.39
CA ASP A 167 23.14 10.55 -6.49
C ASP A 167 22.13 11.58 -5.97
N TRP A 168 21.33 12.17 -6.87
CA TRP A 168 20.33 13.18 -6.45
C TRP A 168 19.14 12.58 -5.71
N PRO A 169 18.49 11.51 -6.20
CA PRO A 169 17.36 10.92 -5.49
C PRO A 169 17.69 10.33 -4.12
N GLU A 170 18.87 9.73 -3.94
CA GLU A 170 19.29 9.22 -2.63
C GLU A 170 19.50 10.37 -1.63
N ARG A 171 20.09 11.49 -2.08
CA ARG A 171 20.21 12.71 -1.27
C ARG A 171 18.85 13.34 -0.95
N GLU A 172 17.90 13.32 -1.89
CA GLU A 172 16.53 13.78 -1.65
C GLU A 172 15.84 12.94 -0.57
N ALA A 173 15.92 11.61 -0.67
CA ALA A 173 15.35 10.70 0.32
C ALA A 173 16.02 10.85 1.70
N TYR A 174 17.33 11.14 1.73
CA TYR A 174 18.02 11.48 2.97
C TYR A 174 17.53 12.82 3.56
N ASP A 175 17.39 13.86 2.74
CA ASP A 175 17.01 15.19 3.20
C ASP A 175 15.55 15.27 3.68
N LEU A 176 14.64 14.61 2.96
CA LEU A 176 13.21 14.71 3.23
C LEU A 176 12.67 13.66 4.21
N LEU A 177 13.28 12.47 4.24
CA LEU A 177 12.84 11.32 5.06
C LEU A 177 13.91 10.81 6.03
N GLY A 178 15.17 11.23 5.90
CA GLY A 178 16.25 10.81 6.80
C GLY A 178 16.74 9.38 6.59
N ILE A 179 16.57 8.84 5.38
CA ILE A 179 17.05 7.49 5.02
C ILE A 179 18.56 7.56 4.77
N ILE A 180 19.33 6.72 5.45
CA ILE A 180 20.79 6.69 5.33
C ILE A 180 21.21 5.69 4.26
N PHE A 181 21.83 6.20 3.19
CA PHE A 181 22.41 5.39 2.12
C PHE A 181 23.90 5.13 2.36
N LYS A 182 24.25 3.89 2.74
CA LYS A 182 25.64 3.48 3.00
C LYS A 182 26.42 3.40 1.69
N GLY A 183 27.65 3.91 1.70
CA GLY A 183 28.50 3.93 0.50
C GLY A 183 28.23 5.07 -0.49
N HIS A 184 27.29 5.97 -0.19
CA HIS A 184 27.02 7.15 -1.03
C HIS A 184 28.19 8.15 -0.96
N PRO A 185 28.69 8.69 -2.10
CA PRO A 185 29.88 9.54 -2.13
C PRO A 185 29.71 10.90 -1.45
N ASN A 186 28.52 11.48 -1.51
CA ASN A 186 28.21 12.79 -0.91
C ASN A 186 26.78 12.84 -0.35
N LEU A 187 26.53 12.15 0.76
CA LEU A 187 25.20 12.14 1.40
C LEU A 187 25.01 13.40 2.24
N THR A 188 24.53 14.46 1.59
CA THR A 188 24.25 15.76 2.19
C THR A 188 22.90 16.28 1.74
N ARG A 189 22.30 17.16 2.55
CA ARG A 189 21.02 17.82 2.25
C ARG A 189 21.11 18.63 0.96
N ILE A 190 20.00 18.70 0.23
CA ILE A 190 19.95 19.36 -1.08
C ILE A 190 18.78 20.33 -1.26
N LEU A 191 17.65 20.08 -0.59
CA LEU A 191 16.44 20.89 -0.68
C LEU A 191 16.28 21.76 0.55
N MET A 192 16.52 21.20 1.74
CA MET A 192 16.38 21.93 3.00
C MET A 192 17.63 22.75 3.34
N PRO A 193 17.47 23.91 3.99
CA PRO A 193 18.60 24.65 4.55
C PRO A 193 19.43 23.80 5.52
N GLU A 194 20.72 24.11 5.64
CA GLU A 194 21.64 23.38 6.52
C GLU A 194 21.21 23.42 8.00
N ASP A 195 20.57 24.51 8.42
CA ASP A 195 20.07 24.71 9.78
C ASP A 195 18.71 24.05 10.06
N TRP A 196 18.09 23.41 9.05
CA TRP A 196 16.77 22.81 9.22
C TRP A 196 16.82 21.64 10.20
N VAL A 197 15.84 21.54 11.09
CA VAL A 197 15.79 20.44 12.08
C VAL A 197 14.62 19.54 11.73
N GLY A 198 14.88 18.24 11.57
CA GLY A 198 13.89 17.24 11.21
C GLY A 198 13.82 16.93 9.71
N TYR A 199 12.75 16.22 9.32
CA TYR A 199 12.55 15.60 8.01
C TYR A 199 11.10 15.84 7.54
N PRO A 200 10.85 16.79 6.63
CA PRO A 200 9.50 17.28 6.32
C PRO A 200 8.50 16.23 5.82
N LEU A 201 8.95 15.17 5.16
CA LEU A 201 8.05 14.14 4.61
C LEU A 201 7.73 13.02 5.59
N ARG A 202 8.34 13.01 6.77
CA ARG A 202 7.97 12.07 7.83
C ARG A 202 6.59 12.41 8.38
N LYS A 203 5.77 11.40 8.67
CA LYS A 203 4.40 11.61 9.15
C LYS A 203 4.31 12.16 10.57
N ASP A 204 5.39 12.05 11.34
CA ASP A 204 5.56 12.65 12.67
C ASP A 204 6.10 14.08 12.63
N TYR A 205 6.42 14.62 11.45
CA TYR A 205 6.93 15.97 11.35
C TYR A 205 5.83 17.01 11.63
N GLU A 206 6.03 17.81 12.67
CA GLU A 206 5.18 18.97 12.95
C GLU A 206 5.75 20.21 12.24
N PRO A 207 5.00 20.80 11.28
CA PRO A 207 5.42 22.05 10.64
C PRO A 207 5.58 23.16 11.67
N TYR A 208 6.64 23.94 11.55
CA TYR A 208 6.92 25.08 12.44
C TYR A 208 5.81 26.15 12.45
N ASP A 209 4.99 26.23 11.39
CA ASP A 209 3.84 27.13 11.32
C ASP A 209 2.52 26.37 11.54
N VAL A 210 2.06 26.39 12.79
CA VAL A 210 0.73 25.90 13.20
C VAL A 210 -0.36 26.96 13.09
N GLU A 211 -0.07 28.15 12.55
CA GLU A 211 -1.03 29.24 12.40
C GLU A 211 -1.04 29.84 10.98
N VAL A 212 -1.92 29.33 10.11
CA VAL A 212 -2.56 30.10 9.03
C VAL A 212 -4.02 29.71 8.90
#